data_AF-A0A7S4KW70-F1
#
_entry.id   AF-A0A7S4KW70-F1
#
_cell.length_a   1.000
_cell.length_b   1.000
_cell.length_c   1.000
_cell.angle_alpha   90.00
_cell.angle_beta   90.00
_cell.angle_gamma   90.00
#
_symmetry.space_group_name_H-M   'P 1'
#
loop_
_entity.id
_entity.type
_entity.pdbx_description
1 polymer ?
#
loop_
_entity_poly.entity_id
_entity_poly.type
_entity_poly.pdbx_seq_one_letter_code
_entity_poly.pdbx_strand_id
1 'polypeptide(L)'
;TPQTGLTPARTPVARTPTAENRIRMEAENLLAMNSAETPLKGGENVPLHPSDYSGVTPKRMDMRTPNVLATPGGTPAANRDGVMTPRLGGGATPQRTPIRDSMGINEEGATPRRGGGGGTVALRGANYELEEMRSKLSSIPAPKHEYAVEIPESVKTQLQDELDQSNQAVSMKIADATDLELQRRQEEERQREIALSRRSSALKKELPRPKAVNLNPDLAFVYSNKSDPELAKAEEMVQAEVIKMLSFDQHKYPVQGSKQKIPSNFTKDYSEMTEEELLPARQAVLEQLEQESSSLLENLLSQQGEEVYEACSDSYFFAPSQRKYVHAGVSTGGLQVEGIQFEFDVIQDKIAQYTSRAQKIEKKVGVYTKGLVARHTKILEEIAALIAEMEKAKLDLSCFTKLQELETQAIPQRIGELECEVEELRQKESRLQAYYSSLFV
;
A
#
# COMPACT_ATOMS: atom_id res chain seq x y z
N THR A 1 -17.42 78.88 -29.47
CA THR A 1 -18.87 78.72 -29.25
C THR A 1 -19.14 77.30 -28.81
N PRO A 2 -19.90 77.11 -27.72
CA PRO A 2 -20.00 75.84 -26.99
C PRO A 2 -21.19 75.01 -27.49
N GLN A 3 -21.13 73.69 -27.37
CA GLN A 3 -22.35 72.92 -27.06
C GLN A 3 -22.03 71.72 -26.16
N THR A 4 -22.55 71.86 -24.95
CA THR A 4 -22.99 70.85 -24.01
C THR A 4 -23.79 69.72 -24.65
N GLY A 5 -23.47 68.48 -24.26
CA GLY A 5 -24.32 67.31 -24.46
C GLY A 5 -24.19 66.37 -23.26
N LEU A 6 -25.18 66.45 -22.35
CA LEU A 6 -25.39 65.56 -21.22
C LEU A 6 -25.60 64.10 -21.68
N THR A 7 -25.00 63.16 -20.92
CA THR A 7 -25.37 61.77 -20.53
C THR A 7 -26.36 60.95 -21.41
N PRO A 8 -26.11 59.63 -21.60
CA PRO A 8 -26.30 58.66 -20.52
C PRO A 8 -25.16 57.64 -20.37
N ALA A 9 -24.68 57.51 -19.12
CA ALA A 9 -23.97 56.34 -18.67
C ALA A 9 -24.89 55.11 -18.79
N ARG A 10 -24.66 54.27 -19.80
CA ARG A 10 -25.19 52.90 -19.85
C ARG A 10 -24.21 52.01 -19.10
N THR A 11 -24.55 51.67 -17.87
CA THR A 11 -24.02 50.48 -17.20
C THR A 11 -24.58 49.24 -17.93
N PRO A 12 -23.76 48.38 -18.55
CA PRO A 12 -24.22 47.05 -18.90
C PRO A 12 -24.32 46.25 -17.60
N VAL A 13 -25.49 46.27 -16.98
CA VAL A 13 -25.90 45.19 -16.08
C VAL A 13 -25.95 43.95 -16.96
N ALA A 14 -24.89 43.15 -16.93
CA ALA A 14 -24.92 41.79 -17.42
C ALA A 14 -25.95 41.03 -16.57
N ARG A 15 -27.20 41.05 -17.02
CA ARG A 15 -28.26 40.20 -16.48
C ARG A 15 -27.83 38.77 -16.78
N THR A 16 -27.35 38.07 -15.75
CA THR A 16 -27.40 36.62 -15.74
C THR A 16 -28.85 36.23 -16.02
N PRO A 17 -29.14 35.41 -17.04
CA PRO A 17 -30.49 34.85 -17.15
C PRO A 17 -30.76 34.14 -15.82
N THR A 18 -31.89 34.46 -15.19
CA THR A 18 -32.39 33.75 -14.02
C THR A 18 -32.60 32.30 -14.42
N ALA A 19 -31.58 31.47 -14.19
CA ALA A 19 -31.72 30.03 -14.31
C ALA A 19 -32.62 29.61 -13.16
N GLU A 20 -33.89 29.34 -13.46
CA GLU A 20 -34.81 28.73 -12.51
C GLU A 20 -34.21 27.40 -12.03
N ASN A 21 -34.18 27.18 -10.72
CA ASN A 21 -33.57 25.99 -10.13
C ASN A 21 -34.34 24.73 -10.56
N ARG A 22 -33.84 24.01 -11.56
CA ARG A 22 -34.46 22.79 -12.12
C ARG A 22 -34.75 21.73 -11.05
N ILE A 23 -33.85 21.58 -10.09
CA ILE A 23 -34.02 20.65 -8.95
C ILE A 23 -35.25 21.02 -8.12
N ARG A 24 -35.51 22.33 -7.93
CA ARG A 24 -36.67 22.79 -7.19
C ARG A 24 -37.96 22.55 -7.98
N MET A 25 -37.95 22.80 -9.28
CA MET A 25 -39.08 22.58 -10.17
C MET A 25 -39.44 21.08 -10.30
N GLU A 26 -38.42 20.21 -10.34
CA GLU A 26 -38.62 18.75 -10.32
C GLU A 26 -39.14 18.26 -8.97
N ALA A 27 -38.67 18.82 -7.86
CA ALA A 27 -39.19 18.52 -6.54
C ALA A 27 -40.66 18.96 -6.40
N GLU A 28 -41.03 20.13 -6.94
CA GLU A 28 -42.42 20.60 -6.98
C GLU A 28 -43.29 19.68 -7.85
N ASN A 29 -42.80 19.20 -9.00
CA ASN A 29 -43.49 18.21 -9.83
C ASN A 29 -43.67 16.85 -9.12
N LEU A 30 -42.65 16.37 -8.39
CA LEU A 30 -42.74 15.12 -7.61
C LEU A 30 -43.73 15.24 -6.45
N LEU A 31 -43.73 16.38 -5.76
CA LEU A 31 -44.70 16.67 -4.70
C LEU A 31 -46.12 16.69 -5.27
N ALA A 32 -46.33 17.37 -6.40
CA ALA A 32 -47.61 17.42 -7.09
C ALA A 32 -48.09 16.02 -7.51
N MET A 33 -47.20 15.17 -8.05
CA MET A 33 -47.49 13.78 -8.40
C MET A 33 -47.85 12.89 -7.20
N ASN A 34 -47.15 13.06 -6.08
CA ASN A 34 -47.41 12.28 -4.87
C ASN A 34 -48.73 12.70 -4.19
N SER A 35 -49.09 13.97 -4.29
CA SER A 35 -50.37 14.48 -3.75
C SER A 35 -51.58 14.21 -4.65
N ALA A 36 -51.36 13.87 -5.93
CA ALA A 36 -52.44 13.62 -6.87
C ALA A 36 -53.02 12.21 -6.69
N GLU A 37 -54.34 12.10 -6.49
CA GLU A 37 -55.02 10.81 -6.43
C GLU A 37 -55.00 10.11 -7.80
N THR A 38 -54.91 8.78 -7.80
CA THR A 38 -54.73 7.98 -9.03
C THR A 38 -55.90 8.19 -10.00
N PRO A 39 -55.63 8.20 -11.32
CA PRO A 39 -56.62 8.58 -12.34
C PRO A 39 -57.84 7.65 -12.44
N LEU A 40 -57.85 6.52 -11.73
CA LEU A 40 -58.98 5.59 -11.67
C LEU A 40 -60.18 6.14 -10.89
N LYS A 41 -60.00 7.21 -10.10
CA LYS A 41 -61.09 7.91 -9.39
C LYS A 41 -61.73 9.06 -10.19
N GLY A 42 -61.27 9.34 -11.41
CA GLY A 42 -61.92 10.31 -12.31
C GLY A 42 -61.79 11.77 -11.89
N GLY A 43 -60.56 12.27 -11.69
CA GLY A 43 -60.25 13.68 -11.44
C GLY A 43 -59.38 14.31 -12.54
N GLU A 44 -59.34 15.64 -12.59
CA GLU A 44 -58.55 16.42 -13.55
C GLU A 44 -57.05 16.40 -13.17
N ASN A 45 -56.16 16.16 -14.15
CA ASN A 45 -54.72 16.01 -13.89
C ASN A 45 -54.06 17.34 -13.48
N VAL A 46 -53.17 17.28 -12.48
CA VAL A 46 -52.39 18.44 -12.03
C VAL A 46 -51.42 18.90 -13.12
N PRO A 47 -51.40 20.18 -13.53
CA PRO A 47 -50.48 20.68 -14.56
C PRO A 47 -49.04 20.66 -14.05
N LEU A 48 -48.18 19.92 -14.73
CA LEU A 48 -46.75 19.82 -14.42
C LEU A 48 -45.92 20.83 -15.20
N HIS A 49 -44.82 21.29 -14.61
CA HIS A 49 -43.80 22.05 -15.33
C HIS A 49 -43.05 21.15 -16.33
N PRO A 50 -42.67 21.66 -17.53
CA PRO A 50 -42.02 20.87 -18.56
C PRO A 50 -40.64 20.37 -18.10
N SER A 51 -40.46 19.04 -18.01
CA SER A 51 -39.19 18.42 -17.63
C SER A 51 -38.39 17.93 -18.84
N ASP A 52 -37.06 18.04 -18.78
CA ASP A 52 -36.13 17.66 -19.86
C ASP A 52 -35.87 16.12 -19.94
N TYR A 53 -36.60 15.30 -19.17
CA TYR A 53 -36.45 13.83 -19.08
C TYR A 53 -37.26 13.05 -20.14
N SER A 54 -37.17 13.48 -21.40
CA SER A 54 -37.75 12.73 -22.53
C SER A 54 -36.94 11.47 -22.90
N GLY A 55 -35.80 11.20 -22.26
CA GLY A 55 -34.95 10.03 -22.57
C GLY A 55 -33.98 9.64 -21.46
N VAL A 56 -33.27 8.52 -21.66
CA VAL A 56 -32.36 7.87 -20.69
C VAL A 56 -31.13 8.73 -20.33
N THR A 57 -30.86 9.81 -21.07
CA THR A 57 -29.80 10.77 -20.74
C THR A 57 -30.33 12.21 -20.76
N PRO A 58 -30.00 13.05 -19.77
CA PRO A 58 -30.43 14.44 -19.77
C PRO A 58 -29.84 15.20 -20.98
N LYS A 59 -30.64 16.03 -21.64
CA LYS A 59 -30.15 16.90 -22.73
C LYS A 59 -29.07 17.86 -22.20
N ARG A 60 -27.89 17.85 -22.83
CA ARG A 60 -26.79 18.75 -22.49
C ARG A 60 -27.16 20.20 -22.83
N MET A 61 -27.00 21.10 -21.86
CA MET A 61 -27.11 22.55 -22.06
C MET A 61 -25.70 23.12 -22.31
N ASP A 62 -25.50 23.74 -23.46
CA ASP A 62 -24.28 24.48 -23.78
C ASP A 62 -24.29 25.82 -23.04
N MET A 63 -23.68 25.87 -21.85
CA MET A 63 -23.33 27.14 -21.20
C MET A 63 -22.23 27.83 -22.01
N ARG A 64 -22.60 28.81 -22.84
CA ARG A 64 -21.65 29.73 -23.48
C ARG A 64 -21.09 30.68 -22.41
N THR A 65 -19.89 30.39 -21.94
CA THR A 65 -19.09 31.35 -21.19
C THR A 65 -18.66 32.49 -22.13
N PRO A 66 -18.83 33.78 -21.73
CA PRO A 66 -18.41 34.89 -22.57
C PRO A 66 -16.88 34.97 -22.66
N ASN A 67 -16.42 35.19 -23.88
CA ASN A 67 -15.03 35.21 -24.33
C ASN A 67 -14.15 36.23 -23.57
N VAL A 68 -12.98 35.80 -23.08
CA VAL A 68 -12.05 36.58 -22.23
C VAL A 68 -11.10 37.47 -23.06
N LEU A 69 -11.21 37.47 -24.39
CA LEU A 69 -10.29 38.19 -25.30
C LEU A 69 -10.72 39.63 -25.66
N ALA A 70 -11.69 40.23 -24.94
CA ALA A 70 -12.26 41.53 -25.30
C ALA A 70 -11.97 42.67 -24.30
N THR A 71 -10.85 42.64 -23.57
CA THR A 71 -10.40 43.77 -22.72
C THR A 71 -9.07 44.35 -23.20
N PRO A 72 -9.06 45.54 -23.86
CA PRO A 72 -7.85 46.26 -24.17
C PRO A 72 -7.52 47.30 -23.08
N GLY A 73 -6.32 47.23 -22.51
CA GLY A 73 -5.68 48.37 -21.85
C GLY A 73 -5.02 48.08 -20.50
N GLY A 74 -3.68 48.06 -20.47
CA GLY A 74 -2.89 48.24 -19.23
C GLY A 74 -1.54 47.49 -19.17
N THR A 75 -0.48 48.05 -19.75
CA THR A 75 0.95 47.72 -19.57
C THR A 75 1.58 48.52 -18.38
N PRO A 76 2.88 48.39 -17.97
CA PRO A 76 3.92 47.35 -18.17
C PRO A 76 4.77 46.99 -16.90
N ALA A 77 5.68 46.03 -17.10
CA ALA A 77 7.02 45.86 -16.47
C ALA A 77 7.17 45.10 -15.13
N ALA A 78 7.58 43.82 -15.21
CA ALA A 78 8.87 43.33 -14.67
C ALA A 78 9.11 41.85 -15.08
N ASN A 79 10.32 41.60 -15.58
CA ASN A 79 10.89 40.34 -16.10
C ASN A 79 10.49 39.03 -15.41
N ARG A 80 10.05 38.06 -16.22
CA ARG A 80 10.24 36.60 -16.02
C ARG A 80 10.38 35.90 -17.38
N ASP A 81 11.61 35.56 -17.74
CA ASP A 81 11.92 34.43 -18.63
C ASP A 81 11.82 33.13 -17.81
N GLY A 82 11.30 32.00 -18.24
CA GLY A 82 10.60 31.60 -19.45
C GLY A 82 10.16 30.15 -19.19
N VAL A 83 8.86 29.88 -19.29
CA VAL A 83 8.31 28.51 -19.33
C VAL A 83 7.33 28.47 -20.50
N MET A 84 7.33 27.35 -21.21
CA MET A 84 6.22 26.60 -21.80
C MET A 84 6.68 26.05 -23.15
N THR A 85 6.85 24.74 -23.28
CA THR A 85 5.71 23.80 -23.34
C THR A 85 5.89 22.56 -22.46
N PRO A 86 4.79 22.02 -21.90
CA PRO A 86 4.55 20.61 -22.15
C PRO A 86 3.14 20.27 -22.61
N ARG A 87 3.17 19.23 -23.43
CA ARG A 87 2.15 18.45 -24.12
C ARG A 87 1.14 17.79 -23.15
N LEU A 88 -0.11 17.88 -23.61
CA LEU A 88 -1.36 17.25 -23.22
C LEU A 88 -1.31 15.73 -22.93
N GLY A 89 -2.05 15.29 -21.90
CA GLY A 89 -2.73 13.98 -21.88
C GLY A 89 -2.84 13.28 -20.52
N GLY A 90 -4.02 13.33 -19.87
CA GLY A 90 -4.44 12.28 -18.93
C GLY A 90 -5.11 12.71 -17.61
N GLY A 91 -6.43 12.98 -17.66
CA GLY A 91 -7.44 12.65 -16.64
C GLY A 91 -7.22 13.07 -15.17
N ALA A 92 -7.66 14.28 -14.82
CA ALA A 92 -8.02 14.63 -13.43
C ALA A 92 -9.55 14.61 -13.28
N THR A 93 -10.07 13.61 -12.59
CA THR A 93 -11.48 13.51 -12.18
C THR A 93 -11.78 14.49 -11.04
N PRO A 94 -12.97 15.14 -11.00
CA PRO A 94 -13.41 15.92 -9.85
C PRO A 94 -14.02 14.96 -8.83
N GLN A 95 -13.22 14.45 -7.89
CA GLN A 95 -13.71 13.59 -6.81
C GLN A 95 -13.27 14.18 -5.47
N ARG A 96 -14.04 15.15 -4.98
CA ARG A 96 -14.14 15.55 -3.56
C ARG A 96 -15.53 16.17 -3.38
N THR A 97 -16.50 15.36 -3.01
CA THR A 97 -17.79 15.82 -2.47
C THR A 97 -17.65 16.07 -0.96
N PRO A 98 -18.39 17.05 -0.40
CA PRO A 98 -18.38 17.32 1.02
C PRO A 98 -19.20 16.28 1.80
N ILE A 99 -18.65 15.91 2.95
CA ILE A 99 -19.13 15.02 4.00
C ILE A 99 -20.63 15.22 4.34
N ARG A 100 -21.46 14.22 4.05
CA ARG A 100 -22.51 13.63 4.91
C ARG A 100 -23.29 12.58 4.10
N ASP A 101 -22.94 11.31 4.30
CA ASP A 101 -23.71 10.17 3.78
C ASP A 101 -24.58 9.62 4.91
N SER A 102 -25.89 9.87 4.83
CA SER A 102 -26.88 9.33 5.78
C SER A 102 -27.54 8.04 5.28
N MET A 103 -26.98 7.40 4.24
CA MET A 103 -27.52 6.15 3.66
C MET A 103 -26.44 5.12 3.29
N GLY A 104 -25.18 5.26 3.73
CA GLY A 104 -24.18 4.19 3.71
C GLY A 104 -23.88 3.57 2.34
N ILE A 105 -24.00 4.35 1.26
CA ILE A 105 -23.85 3.84 -0.12
C ILE A 105 -22.36 3.81 -0.53
N ASN A 106 -21.50 4.56 0.14
CA ASN A 106 -20.08 4.59 -0.15
C ASN A 106 -19.28 3.71 0.83
N GLU A 107 -19.01 2.45 0.45
CA GLU A 107 -17.97 1.64 1.08
C GLU A 107 -16.58 2.26 0.82
N GLU A 108 -15.99 2.93 1.81
CA GLU A 108 -14.56 3.24 1.79
C GLU A 108 -13.75 1.94 1.99
N GLY A 109 -13.49 1.21 0.90
CA GLY A 109 -12.70 -0.03 1.01
C GLY A 109 -12.35 -0.76 -0.29
N ALA A 110 -12.96 -0.44 -1.43
CA ALA A 110 -12.72 -1.15 -2.70
C ALA A 110 -11.48 -0.65 -3.47
N THR A 111 -10.35 -0.44 -2.77
CA THR A 111 -9.04 -0.46 -3.43
C THR A 111 -8.28 -1.68 -2.91
N PRO A 112 -7.91 -2.66 -3.76
CA PRO A 112 -7.15 -3.81 -3.32
C PRO A 112 -5.71 -3.35 -3.05
N ARG A 113 -5.44 -2.91 -1.82
CA ARG A 113 -4.08 -2.73 -1.34
C ARG A 113 -3.59 -4.09 -0.86
N ARG A 114 -2.76 -4.70 -1.70
CA ARG A 114 -1.89 -5.86 -1.44
C ARG A 114 -1.42 -5.94 0.02
N GLY A 115 -1.86 -6.97 0.74
CA GLY A 115 -1.19 -7.47 1.95
C GLY A 115 -2.08 -7.61 3.20
N GLY A 116 -2.37 -8.87 3.58
CA GLY A 116 -2.52 -9.30 4.98
C GLY A 116 -3.88 -9.09 5.68
N GLY A 117 -4.63 -10.19 5.82
CA GLY A 117 -5.52 -10.49 6.96
C GLY A 117 -6.60 -9.48 7.36
N GLY A 118 -7.84 -9.68 6.91
CA GLY A 118 -8.98 -8.87 7.37
C GLY A 118 -10.35 -9.26 6.82
N GLY A 119 -10.66 -10.55 6.68
CA GLY A 119 -11.93 -11.03 6.12
C GLY A 119 -13.13 -11.07 7.07
N THR A 120 -13.00 -10.60 8.32
CA THR A 120 -13.98 -10.89 9.39
C THR A 120 -14.89 -9.72 9.76
N VAL A 121 -14.70 -8.52 9.19
CA VAL A 121 -15.46 -7.32 9.57
C VAL A 121 -16.67 -7.10 8.66
N ALA A 122 -16.55 -7.35 7.35
CA ALA A 122 -17.64 -7.16 6.38
C ALA A 122 -18.84 -8.10 6.62
N LEU A 123 -18.60 -9.35 7.03
CA LEU A 123 -19.68 -10.30 7.33
C LEU A 123 -20.46 -9.96 8.62
N ARG A 124 -19.88 -9.18 9.55
CA ARG A 124 -20.58 -8.81 10.80
C ARG A 124 -21.60 -7.69 10.59
N GLY A 125 -21.38 -6.79 9.65
CA GLY A 125 -22.32 -5.71 9.33
C GLY A 125 -23.63 -6.24 8.72
N ALA A 126 -23.53 -7.12 7.73
CA ALA A 126 -24.70 -7.71 7.07
C ALA A 126 -25.57 -8.56 8.03
N ASN A 127 -24.94 -9.28 8.96
CA ASN A 127 -25.67 -10.05 9.97
C ASN A 127 -26.42 -9.16 10.97
N TYR A 128 -25.84 -8.01 11.32
CA TYR A 128 -26.48 -7.04 12.21
C TYR A 128 -27.75 -6.42 11.58
N GLU A 129 -27.69 -6.07 10.30
CA GLU A 129 -28.85 -5.54 9.57
C GLU A 129 -29.97 -6.57 9.43
N LEU A 130 -29.62 -7.84 9.19
CA LEU A 130 -30.59 -8.94 9.15
C LEU A 130 -31.24 -9.20 10.52
N GLU A 131 -30.46 -9.13 11.60
CA GLU A 131 -30.98 -9.24 12.98
C GLU A 131 -31.88 -8.06 13.34
N GLU A 132 -31.51 -6.84 12.92
CA GLU A 132 -32.32 -5.64 13.10
C GLU A 132 -33.65 -5.75 12.35
N MET A 133 -33.62 -6.19 11.08
CA MET A 133 -34.82 -6.44 10.28
C MET A 133 -35.69 -7.54 10.89
N ARG A 134 -35.08 -8.62 11.38
CA ARG A 134 -35.80 -9.69 12.07
C ARG A 134 -36.46 -9.20 13.35
N SER A 135 -35.78 -8.35 14.13
CA SER A 135 -36.36 -7.75 15.33
C SER A 135 -37.55 -6.84 14.99
N LYS A 136 -37.44 -6.01 13.95
CA LYS A 136 -38.50 -5.13 13.48
C LYS A 136 -39.71 -5.89 12.95
N LEU A 137 -39.49 -6.97 12.19
CA LEU A 137 -40.57 -7.84 11.71
C LEU A 137 -41.22 -8.63 12.84
N SER A 138 -40.44 -9.05 13.86
CA SER A 138 -41.00 -9.72 15.05
C SER A 138 -41.79 -8.78 15.98
N SER A 139 -41.56 -7.47 15.86
CA SER A 139 -42.30 -6.43 16.59
C SER A 139 -43.66 -6.08 15.94
N ILE A 140 -44.01 -6.71 14.82
CA ILE A 140 -45.32 -6.49 14.21
C ILE A 140 -46.38 -7.17 15.09
N PRO A 141 -47.36 -6.42 15.63
CA PRO A 141 -48.39 -6.99 16.49
C PRO A 141 -49.21 -8.02 15.72
N ALA A 142 -49.55 -9.13 16.40
CA ALA A 142 -50.32 -10.22 15.81
C ALA A 142 -51.64 -9.69 15.20
N PRO A 143 -52.04 -10.19 14.02
CA PRO A 143 -53.22 -9.72 13.31
C PRO A 143 -54.47 -9.90 14.19
N LYS A 144 -55.25 -8.83 14.37
CA LYS A 144 -56.41 -8.80 15.29
C LYS A 144 -57.69 -9.43 14.71
N HIS A 145 -57.62 -9.96 13.48
CA HIS A 145 -58.76 -10.59 12.82
C HIS A 145 -58.35 -11.96 12.30
N GLU A 146 -58.72 -13.01 13.03
CA GLU A 146 -58.69 -14.39 12.56
C GLU A 146 -59.97 -14.64 11.76
N TYR A 147 -59.89 -14.61 10.44
CA TYR A 147 -60.98 -15.06 9.57
C TYR A 147 -60.82 -16.55 9.32
N ALA A 148 -61.66 -17.37 9.95
CA ALA A 148 -61.79 -18.78 9.61
C ALA A 148 -62.52 -18.88 8.26
N VAL A 149 -61.75 -18.99 7.17
CA VAL A 149 -62.30 -19.35 5.87
C VAL A 149 -62.54 -20.85 5.89
N GLU A 150 -63.77 -21.25 6.24
CA GLU A 150 -64.22 -22.62 6.03
C GLU A 150 -64.42 -22.83 4.53
N ILE A 151 -63.42 -23.44 3.89
CA ILE A 151 -63.48 -23.84 2.48
C ILE A 151 -64.42 -25.07 2.41
N PRO A 152 -65.58 -24.98 1.72
CA PRO A 152 -66.46 -26.13 1.54
C PRO A 152 -65.74 -27.27 0.80
N GLU A 153 -65.99 -28.53 1.18
CA GLU A 153 -65.31 -29.72 0.61
C GLU A 153 -65.40 -29.82 -0.92
N SER A 154 -66.40 -29.19 -1.54
CA SER A 154 -66.56 -29.14 -3.01
C SER A 154 -65.49 -28.32 -3.74
N VAL A 155 -64.78 -27.42 -3.04
CA VAL A 155 -63.69 -26.61 -3.63
C VAL A 155 -62.32 -27.27 -3.41
N LYS A 156 -62.17 -28.10 -2.35
CA LYS A 156 -60.93 -28.86 -2.11
C LYS A 156 -60.62 -29.88 -3.21
N THR A 157 -61.65 -30.52 -3.76
CA THR A 157 -61.48 -31.49 -4.85
C THR A 157 -61.09 -30.82 -6.16
N GLN A 158 -61.66 -29.65 -6.48
CA GLN A 158 -61.28 -28.90 -7.67
C GLN A 158 -59.86 -28.31 -7.60
N LEU A 159 -59.42 -27.88 -6.40
CA LEU A 159 -58.05 -27.39 -6.20
C LEU A 159 -57.01 -28.52 -6.24
N GLN A 160 -57.36 -29.74 -5.82
CA GLN A 160 -56.45 -30.89 -5.85
C GLN A 160 -56.17 -31.34 -7.30
N ASP A 161 -57.18 -31.33 -8.16
CA ASP A 161 -57.05 -31.71 -9.57
C ASP A 161 -56.24 -30.66 -10.39
N GLU A 162 -56.31 -29.38 -10.01
CA GLU A 162 -55.47 -28.31 -10.59
C GLU A 162 -54.03 -28.30 -10.04
N LEU A 163 -53.80 -28.78 -8.81
CA LEU A 163 -52.46 -28.91 -8.23
C LEU A 163 -51.64 -30.05 -8.88
N ASP A 164 -52.27 -31.15 -9.28
CA ASP A 164 -51.54 -32.28 -9.87
C ASP A 164 -51.19 -32.05 -11.35
N GLN A 165 -52.01 -31.31 -12.10
CA GLN A 165 -51.65 -30.88 -13.46
C GLN A 165 -50.60 -29.76 -13.48
N SER A 166 -50.58 -28.88 -12.47
CA SER A 166 -49.54 -27.86 -12.34
C SER A 166 -48.21 -28.42 -11.81
N ASN A 167 -48.23 -29.45 -10.95
CA ASN A 167 -47.00 -30.10 -10.47
C ASN A 167 -46.20 -30.84 -11.56
N GLN A 168 -46.85 -31.31 -12.63
CA GLN A 168 -46.13 -31.91 -13.77
C GLN A 168 -45.53 -30.85 -14.72
N ALA A 169 -46.09 -29.64 -14.76
CA ALA A 169 -45.54 -28.50 -15.48
C ALA A 169 -44.43 -27.76 -14.67
N VAL A 170 -44.43 -27.87 -13.34
CA VAL A 170 -43.41 -27.29 -12.45
C VAL A 170 -42.07 -28.05 -12.48
N SER A 171 -41.96 -29.18 -13.20
CA SER A 171 -40.67 -29.79 -13.51
C SER A 171 -39.89 -29.07 -14.62
N MET A 172 -40.50 -28.08 -15.30
CA MET A 172 -39.76 -27.06 -16.04
C MET A 172 -39.69 -25.79 -15.18
N LYS A 173 -38.98 -25.87 -14.06
CA LYS A 173 -38.48 -24.65 -13.42
C LYS A 173 -37.57 -23.99 -14.45
N ILE A 174 -38.09 -22.94 -15.09
CA ILE A 174 -37.29 -21.99 -15.84
C ILE A 174 -36.22 -21.55 -14.84
N ALA A 175 -34.98 -21.95 -15.07
CA ALA A 175 -33.89 -21.64 -14.17
C ALA A 175 -33.87 -20.12 -13.98
N ASP A 176 -34.01 -19.68 -12.73
CA ASP A 176 -33.93 -18.26 -12.41
C ASP A 176 -32.58 -17.73 -12.90
N ALA A 177 -32.49 -16.44 -13.22
CA ALA A 177 -31.26 -15.85 -13.77
C ALA A 177 -30.03 -16.13 -12.88
N THR A 178 -30.25 -16.29 -11.57
CA THR A 178 -29.23 -16.67 -10.56
C THR A 178 -28.75 -18.11 -10.69
N ASP A 179 -29.63 -19.05 -11.03
CA ASP A 179 -29.31 -20.48 -11.15
C ASP A 179 -28.49 -20.76 -12.42
N LEU A 180 -28.84 -20.09 -13.53
CA LEU A 180 -28.06 -20.14 -14.76
C LEU A 180 -26.66 -19.54 -14.59
N GLU A 181 -26.56 -18.45 -13.84
CA GLU A 181 -25.27 -17.81 -13.56
C GLU A 181 -24.39 -18.67 -12.64
N LEU A 182 -24.99 -19.34 -11.66
CA LEU A 182 -24.28 -20.28 -10.79
C LEU A 182 -23.77 -21.51 -11.55
N GLN A 183 -24.57 -22.09 -12.45
CA GLN A 183 -24.12 -23.19 -13.31
C GLN A 183 -22.99 -22.76 -14.25
N ARG A 184 -23.12 -21.60 -14.90
CA ARG A 184 -22.06 -21.05 -15.77
C ARG A 184 -20.78 -20.84 -14.97
N ARG A 185 -20.88 -20.30 -13.75
CA ARG A 185 -19.73 -20.10 -12.87
C ARG A 185 -19.07 -21.43 -12.48
N GLN A 186 -19.85 -22.45 -12.14
CA GLN A 186 -19.32 -23.79 -11.80
C GLN A 186 -18.65 -24.45 -13.00
N GLU A 187 -19.21 -24.30 -14.20
CA GLU A 187 -18.59 -24.79 -15.44
C GLU A 187 -17.28 -24.07 -15.73
N GLU A 188 -17.25 -22.75 -15.57
CA GLU A 188 -16.03 -21.95 -15.70
C GLU A 188 -14.99 -22.36 -14.64
N GLU A 189 -15.39 -22.61 -13.39
CA GLU A 189 -14.51 -23.06 -12.32
C GLU A 189 -13.95 -24.47 -12.62
N ARG A 190 -14.79 -25.42 -13.04
CA ARG A 190 -14.34 -26.76 -13.48
C ARG A 190 -13.37 -26.68 -14.66
N GLN A 191 -13.66 -25.83 -15.64
CA GLN A 191 -12.76 -25.62 -16.77
C GLN A 191 -11.42 -25.00 -16.33
N ARG A 192 -11.45 -24.06 -15.37
CA ARG A 192 -10.23 -23.48 -14.78
C ARG A 192 -9.42 -24.53 -14.02
N GLU A 193 -10.07 -25.42 -13.27
CA GLU A 193 -9.42 -26.52 -12.54
C GLU A 193 -8.77 -27.52 -13.49
N ILE A 194 -9.48 -27.94 -14.54
CA ILE A 194 -8.92 -28.81 -15.60
C ILE A 194 -7.76 -28.10 -16.32
N ALA A 195 -7.91 -26.80 -16.61
CA ALA A 195 -6.86 -26.01 -17.22
C ALA A 195 -5.67 -25.77 -16.27
N LEU A 196 -5.85 -25.85 -14.95
CA LEU A 196 -4.79 -25.78 -13.94
C LEU A 196 -4.11 -27.14 -13.80
N SER A 197 -4.87 -28.24 -13.75
CA SER A 197 -4.34 -29.61 -13.65
C SER A 197 -3.46 -29.99 -14.84
N ARG A 198 -3.73 -29.41 -16.02
CA ARG A 198 -2.88 -29.55 -17.22
C ARG A 198 -1.62 -28.69 -17.25
N ARG A 199 -1.44 -27.74 -16.31
CA ARG A 199 -0.24 -26.89 -16.25
C ARG A 199 0.95 -27.64 -15.65
N SER A 200 2.15 -27.10 -15.87
CA SER A 200 3.37 -27.59 -15.22
C SER A 200 3.29 -27.44 -13.69
N SER A 201 4.03 -28.31 -12.98
CA SER A 201 4.09 -28.30 -11.51
C SER A 201 4.52 -26.94 -10.95
N ALA A 202 5.45 -26.25 -11.62
CA ALA A 202 5.91 -24.92 -11.22
C ALA A 202 4.79 -23.87 -11.28
N LEU A 203 3.90 -23.95 -12.28
CA LEU A 203 2.72 -23.09 -12.39
C LEU A 203 1.64 -23.44 -11.36
N LYS A 204 1.42 -24.73 -11.08
CA LYS A 204 0.46 -25.18 -10.05
C LYS A 204 0.85 -24.71 -8.65
N LYS A 205 2.15 -24.72 -8.34
CA LYS A 205 2.72 -24.36 -7.04
C LYS A 205 3.15 -22.90 -6.94
N GLU A 206 2.93 -22.10 -7.99
CA GLU A 206 3.36 -20.70 -8.08
C GLU A 206 4.85 -20.48 -7.75
N LEU A 207 5.71 -21.41 -8.16
CA LEU A 207 7.16 -21.33 -7.90
C LEU A 207 7.83 -20.26 -8.78
N PRO A 208 8.96 -19.67 -8.33
CA PRO A 208 9.70 -18.71 -9.13
C PRO A 208 10.19 -19.36 -10.43
N ARG A 209 9.90 -18.71 -11.55
CA ARG A 209 10.26 -19.17 -12.90
C ARG A 209 11.34 -18.29 -13.53
N PRO A 210 12.20 -18.84 -14.39
CA PRO A 210 13.26 -18.09 -15.04
C PRO A 210 12.68 -16.99 -15.94
N LYS A 211 13.27 -15.79 -15.88
CA LYS A 211 12.85 -14.64 -16.73
C LYS A 211 13.31 -14.77 -18.18
N ALA A 212 14.34 -15.58 -18.41
CA ALA A 212 14.90 -15.89 -19.71
C ALA A 212 15.21 -17.39 -19.79
N VAL A 213 14.85 -18.01 -20.91
CA VAL A 213 15.10 -19.42 -21.18
C VAL A 213 16.18 -19.51 -22.26
N ASN A 214 17.23 -20.27 -21.99
CA ASN A 214 18.22 -20.60 -23.01
C ASN A 214 17.59 -21.59 -23.99
N LEU A 215 17.42 -21.19 -25.25
CA LEU A 215 16.78 -22.00 -26.28
C LEU A 215 17.75 -22.99 -26.96
N ASN A 216 19.03 -22.97 -26.57
CA ASN A 216 20.03 -23.85 -27.15
C ASN A 216 20.18 -25.12 -26.29
N PRO A 217 19.95 -26.32 -26.85
CA PRO A 217 20.03 -27.59 -26.11
C PRO A 217 21.44 -27.92 -25.63
N ASP A 218 22.47 -27.66 -26.45
CA ASP A 218 23.89 -27.94 -26.17
C ASP A 218 24.49 -27.15 -24.99
N LEU A 219 23.68 -26.35 -24.33
CA LEU A 219 24.06 -25.30 -23.40
C LEU A 219 23.40 -25.41 -22.04
N ALA A 220 22.47 -26.35 -21.90
CA ALA A 220 21.63 -26.44 -20.72
C ALA A 220 22.38 -27.05 -19.52
N PHE A 221 23.25 -28.05 -19.72
CA PHE A 221 24.02 -28.66 -18.63
C PHE A 221 25.39 -29.16 -19.10
N VAL A 222 26.45 -28.73 -18.41
CA VAL A 222 27.85 -29.13 -18.67
C VAL A 222 28.14 -30.56 -18.18
N TYR A 223 27.28 -31.10 -17.31
CA TYR A 223 27.39 -32.45 -16.76
C TYR A 223 26.68 -33.47 -17.64
N SER A 224 27.08 -33.61 -18.91
CA SER A 224 26.85 -34.88 -19.58
C SER A 224 27.85 -35.86 -18.98
N ASN A 225 27.41 -36.93 -18.33
CA ASN A 225 28.32 -37.99 -17.92
C ASN A 225 28.84 -38.69 -19.20
N LYS A 226 29.93 -38.17 -19.76
CA LYS A 226 30.55 -38.68 -21.01
C LYS A 226 31.10 -40.10 -20.89
N SER A 227 30.97 -40.72 -19.71
CA SER A 227 31.43 -42.08 -19.46
C SER A 227 30.60 -43.11 -20.24
N ASP A 228 29.28 -42.88 -20.39
CA ASP A 228 28.38 -43.80 -21.08
C ASP A 228 27.61 -43.11 -22.22
N PRO A 229 27.77 -43.53 -23.48
CA PRO A 229 27.17 -42.84 -24.63
C PRO A 229 25.64 -42.97 -24.69
N GLU A 230 25.08 -44.07 -24.16
CA GLU A 230 23.63 -44.27 -24.08
C GLU A 230 22.98 -43.36 -23.04
N LEU A 231 23.65 -43.17 -21.90
CA LEU A 231 23.19 -42.31 -20.81
C LEU A 231 23.28 -40.83 -21.23
N ALA A 232 24.36 -40.43 -21.91
CA ALA A 232 24.50 -39.09 -22.48
C ALA A 232 23.39 -38.78 -23.51
N LYS A 233 23.01 -39.76 -24.35
CA LYS A 233 21.89 -39.60 -25.30
C LYS A 233 20.53 -39.51 -24.59
N ALA A 234 20.33 -40.27 -23.52
CA ALA A 234 19.13 -40.17 -22.69
C ALA A 234 19.03 -38.79 -22.02
N GLU A 235 20.13 -38.29 -21.47
CA GLU A 235 20.23 -36.94 -20.90
C GLU A 235 19.92 -35.86 -21.94
N GLU A 236 20.45 -35.96 -23.16
CA GLU A 236 20.16 -35.02 -24.25
C GLU A 236 18.67 -35.00 -24.61
N MET A 237 18.01 -36.16 -24.66
CA MET A 237 16.56 -36.25 -24.90
C MET A 237 15.75 -35.58 -23.78
N VAL A 238 16.12 -35.81 -22.52
CA VAL A 238 15.48 -35.16 -21.37
C VAL A 238 15.69 -33.65 -21.43
N GLN A 239 16.89 -33.19 -21.76
CA GLN A 239 17.22 -31.76 -21.88
C GLN A 239 16.40 -31.06 -22.96
N ALA A 240 16.30 -31.67 -24.14
CA ALA A 240 15.49 -31.15 -25.24
C ALA A 240 14.02 -30.97 -24.82
N GLU A 241 13.47 -31.93 -24.08
CA GLU A 241 12.09 -31.87 -23.58
C GLU A 241 11.93 -30.83 -22.46
N VAL A 242 12.90 -30.68 -21.55
CA VAL A 242 12.89 -29.64 -20.51
C VAL A 242 12.89 -28.24 -21.11
N ILE A 243 13.72 -27.99 -22.13
CA ILE A 243 13.75 -26.70 -22.84
C ILE A 243 12.42 -26.47 -23.55
N LYS A 244 11.86 -27.50 -24.19
CA LYS A 244 10.55 -27.41 -24.83
C LYS A 244 9.46 -27.02 -23.81
N MET A 245 9.38 -27.71 -22.67
CA MET A 245 8.43 -27.43 -21.60
C MET A 245 8.58 -26.00 -21.05
N LEU A 246 9.81 -25.58 -20.73
CA LEU A 246 10.10 -24.21 -20.25
C LEU A 246 9.71 -23.16 -21.29
N SER A 247 9.96 -23.44 -22.57
CA SER A 247 9.64 -22.51 -23.65
C SER A 247 8.14 -22.38 -23.87
N PHE A 248 7.39 -23.47 -23.75
CA PHE A 248 5.94 -23.49 -23.81
C PHE A 248 5.32 -22.71 -22.64
N ASP A 249 5.79 -22.97 -21.42
CA ASP A 249 5.32 -22.28 -20.22
C ASP A 249 5.55 -20.77 -20.27
N GLN A 250 6.71 -20.34 -20.75
CA GLN A 250 7.06 -18.93 -20.86
C GLN A 250 6.32 -18.24 -22.01
N HIS A 251 5.89 -18.96 -23.05
CA HIS A 251 5.04 -18.42 -24.12
C HIS A 251 3.57 -18.34 -23.70
N LYS A 252 3.01 -19.40 -23.10
CA LYS A 252 1.59 -19.48 -22.69
C LYS A 252 1.32 -18.67 -21.41
N TYR A 253 2.30 -18.62 -20.50
CA TYR A 253 2.20 -17.96 -19.19
C TYR A 253 3.45 -17.12 -18.87
N PRO A 254 3.67 -16.00 -19.58
CA PRO A 254 4.88 -15.20 -19.44
C PRO A 254 5.05 -14.63 -18.02
N VAL A 255 6.27 -14.72 -17.49
CA VAL A 255 6.62 -14.14 -16.19
C VAL A 255 6.62 -12.60 -16.28
N GLN A 256 6.09 -11.92 -15.25
CA GLN A 256 6.11 -10.46 -15.18
C GLN A 256 7.54 -9.91 -15.22
N GLY A 257 7.80 -9.00 -16.17
CA GLY A 257 9.13 -8.43 -16.39
C GLY A 257 10.08 -9.26 -17.25
N SER A 258 9.62 -10.40 -17.80
CA SER A 258 10.34 -11.10 -18.87
C SER A 258 10.24 -10.31 -20.17
N LYS A 259 11.38 -10.12 -20.85
CA LYS A 259 11.46 -9.40 -22.14
C LYS A 259 11.63 -10.35 -23.33
N GLN A 260 11.88 -11.63 -23.07
CA GLN A 260 12.14 -12.63 -24.10
C GLN A 260 10.83 -13.08 -24.74
N LYS A 261 10.69 -12.85 -26.05
CA LYS A 261 9.63 -13.44 -26.86
C LYS A 261 10.11 -14.78 -27.38
N ILE A 262 9.33 -15.82 -27.14
CA ILE A 262 9.66 -17.17 -27.60
C ILE A 262 9.08 -17.35 -29.02
N PRO A 263 9.88 -17.82 -29.99
CA PRO A 263 9.37 -18.09 -31.33
C PRO A 263 8.28 -19.16 -31.31
N SER A 264 7.21 -18.95 -32.09
CA SER A 264 6.07 -19.87 -32.17
C SER A 264 6.45 -21.32 -32.55
N ASN A 265 7.60 -21.52 -33.23
CA ASN A 265 8.08 -22.87 -33.57
C ASN A 265 8.36 -23.74 -32.34
N PHE A 266 8.84 -23.17 -31.24
CA PHE A 266 9.10 -23.92 -30.00
C PHE A 266 7.82 -24.36 -29.27
N THR A 267 6.67 -23.75 -29.61
CA THR A 267 5.38 -24.06 -28.99
C THR A 267 4.50 -25.00 -29.79
N LYS A 268 4.78 -25.20 -31.07
CA LYS A 268 3.94 -26.02 -31.97
C LYS A 268 4.07 -27.52 -31.70
N ASP A 269 5.25 -27.94 -31.23
CA ASP A 269 5.58 -29.36 -31.06
C ASP A 269 5.44 -29.85 -29.60
N TYR A 270 4.72 -29.08 -28.75
CA TYR A 270 4.44 -29.46 -27.37
C TYR A 270 3.12 -30.24 -27.30
N SER A 271 3.20 -31.52 -26.91
CA SER A 271 2.04 -32.38 -26.70
C SER A 271 1.48 -32.18 -25.28
N GLU A 272 0.23 -31.74 -25.18
CA GLU A 272 -0.48 -31.70 -23.90
C GLU A 272 -0.86 -33.15 -23.50
N MET A 273 -0.15 -33.70 -22.52
CA MET A 273 -0.43 -35.04 -21.96
C MET A 273 -1.60 -34.98 -20.98
N THR A 274 -2.43 -36.02 -20.96
CA THR A 274 -3.53 -36.13 -19.99
C THR A 274 -3.01 -36.53 -18.61
N GLU A 275 -3.79 -36.23 -17.55
CA GLU A 275 -3.37 -36.60 -16.19
C GLU A 275 -3.27 -38.12 -16.02
N GLU A 276 -4.14 -38.88 -16.67
CA GLU A 276 -4.16 -40.36 -16.63
C GLU A 276 -2.86 -40.97 -17.19
N GLU A 277 -2.29 -40.39 -18.26
CA GLU A 277 -1.02 -40.83 -18.84
C GLU A 277 0.19 -40.46 -17.96
N LEU A 278 0.08 -39.38 -17.19
CA LEU A 278 1.16 -38.90 -16.32
C LEU A 278 1.23 -39.62 -14.98
N LEU A 279 0.13 -40.20 -14.49
CA LEU A 279 0.09 -40.94 -13.22
C LEU A 279 1.13 -42.06 -13.11
N PRO A 280 1.27 -43.01 -14.06
CA PRO A 280 2.26 -44.08 -13.96
C PRO A 280 3.69 -43.54 -13.97
N ALA A 281 3.98 -42.52 -14.80
CA ALA A 281 5.29 -41.89 -14.85
C ALA A 281 5.63 -41.18 -13.52
N ARG A 282 4.66 -40.49 -12.90
CA ARG A 282 4.84 -39.86 -11.58
C ARG A 282 5.13 -40.91 -10.51
N GLN A 283 4.42 -42.04 -10.52
CA GLN A 283 4.65 -43.12 -9.56
C GLN A 283 6.05 -43.71 -9.71
N ALA A 284 6.49 -43.99 -10.95
CA ALA A 284 7.84 -44.49 -11.20
C ALA A 284 8.93 -43.51 -10.73
N VAL A 285 8.76 -42.21 -10.98
CA VAL A 285 9.71 -41.18 -10.51
C VAL A 285 9.73 -41.08 -8.98
N LEU A 286 8.56 -41.19 -8.33
CA LEU A 286 8.49 -41.18 -6.87
C LEU A 286 9.17 -42.41 -6.26
N GLU A 287 8.98 -43.60 -6.84
CA GLU A 287 9.65 -44.84 -6.38
C GLU A 287 11.17 -44.74 -6.51
N GLN A 288 11.68 -44.23 -7.65
CA GLN A 288 13.11 -43.98 -7.84
C GLN A 288 13.63 -42.94 -6.84
N LEU A 289 12.89 -41.85 -6.64
CA LEU A 289 13.24 -40.84 -5.65
C LEU A 289 13.25 -41.42 -4.25
N GLU A 290 12.30 -42.25 -3.83
CA GLU A 290 12.32 -42.86 -2.49
C GLU A 290 13.56 -43.76 -2.28
N GLN A 291 13.99 -44.47 -3.32
CA GLN A 291 15.21 -45.28 -3.29
C GLN A 291 16.49 -44.45 -3.19
N GLU A 292 16.58 -43.33 -3.92
CA GLU A 292 17.78 -42.46 -3.96
C GLU A 292 17.80 -41.41 -2.84
N SER A 293 16.64 -40.86 -2.47
CA SER A 293 16.46 -39.70 -1.59
C SER A 293 16.88 -39.94 -0.14
N SER A 294 16.68 -41.15 0.38
CA SER A 294 17.09 -41.44 1.76
C SER A 294 18.58 -41.19 1.99
N SER A 295 19.41 -41.34 0.95
CA SER A 295 20.84 -41.06 1.03
C SER A 295 21.22 -39.69 0.43
N LEU A 296 20.66 -39.29 -0.71
CA LEU A 296 21.07 -38.06 -1.39
C LEU A 296 20.39 -36.80 -0.85
N LEU A 297 19.10 -36.84 -0.52
CA LEU A 297 18.38 -35.67 0.00
C LEU A 297 18.82 -35.36 1.44
N GLU A 298 19.09 -36.37 2.28
CA GLU A 298 19.64 -36.15 3.62
C GLU A 298 21.03 -35.47 3.54
N ASN A 299 21.88 -35.87 2.58
CA ASN A 299 23.18 -35.24 2.34
C ASN A 299 23.07 -33.84 1.72
N LEU A 300 22.10 -33.60 0.81
CA LEU A 300 21.91 -32.32 0.12
C LEU A 300 21.26 -31.24 1.01
N LEU A 301 20.39 -31.64 1.95
CA LEU A 301 19.78 -30.73 2.94
C LEU A 301 20.66 -30.53 4.18
N SER A 302 21.73 -31.32 4.32
CA SER A 302 22.74 -31.12 5.36
C SER A 302 23.65 -29.94 5.05
N GLN A 303 24.39 -29.45 6.05
CA GLN A 303 25.38 -28.37 5.89
C GLN A 303 26.41 -28.66 4.78
N GLN A 304 26.73 -29.93 4.55
CA GLN A 304 27.60 -30.38 3.46
C GLN A 304 27.03 -30.08 2.08
N GLY A 305 25.70 -30.09 1.91
CA GLY A 305 25.04 -29.76 0.65
C GLY A 305 25.15 -28.28 0.29
N GLU A 306 25.11 -27.38 1.29
CA GLU A 306 25.31 -25.95 1.09
C GLU A 306 26.76 -25.63 0.70
N GLU A 307 27.74 -26.24 1.38
CA GLU A 307 29.16 -26.12 1.03
C GLU A 307 29.46 -26.65 -0.38
N VAL A 308 28.88 -27.80 -0.76
CA VAL A 308 29.01 -28.35 -2.11
C VAL A 308 28.34 -27.44 -3.14
N TYR A 309 27.20 -26.84 -2.82
CA TYR A 309 26.53 -25.89 -3.72
C TYR A 309 27.34 -24.61 -3.90
N GLU A 310 27.87 -24.02 -2.84
CA GLU A 310 28.74 -22.84 -2.90
C GLU A 310 30.00 -23.13 -3.71
N ALA A 311 30.69 -24.24 -3.42
CA ALA A 311 31.87 -24.67 -4.17
C ALA A 311 31.55 -24.91 -5.65
N CYS A 312 30.40 -25.51 -5.95
CA CYS A 312 29.92 -25.63 -7.33
C CYS A 312 29.68 -24.25 -7.93
N SER A 313 29.02 -23.33 -7.24
CA SER A 313 28.71 -22.00 -7.80
C SER A 313 29.97 -21.16 -8.07
N ASP A 314 30.95 -21.19 -7.15
CA ASP A 314 32.22 -20.46 -7.28
C ASP A 314 33.08 -21.01 -8.42
N SER A 315 32.90 -22.29 -8.76
CA SER A 315 33.59 -22.90 -9.88
C SER A 315 33.08 -22.42 -11.25
N TYR A 316 31.96 -21.71 -11.34
CA TYR A 316 31.44 -21.17 -12.60
C TYR A 316 31.54 -19.65 -12.66
N PHE A 317 31.98 -19.14 -13.80
CA PHE A 317 31.96 -17.70 -14.09
C PHE A 317 31.31 -17.44 -15.44
N PHE A 318 30.78 -16.23 -15.63
CA PHE A 318 30.19 -15.82 -16.90
C PHE A 318 31.27 -15.30 -17.85
N ALA A 319 31.45 -15.94 -18.99
CA ALA A 319 32.35 -15.50 -20.05
C ALA A 319 31.60 -14.59 -21.05
N PRO A 320 31.89 -13.27 -21.11
CA PRO A 320 31.17 -12.33 -21.97
C PRO A 320 31.32 -12.62 -23.47
N SER A 321 32.55 -12.96 -23.91
CA SER A 321 32.85 -13.33 -25.30
C SER A 321 32.00 -14.51 -25.81
N GLN A 322 31.73 -15.49 -24.96
CA GLN A 322 30.94 -16.66 -25.32
C GLN A 322 29.46 -16.53 -24.93
N ARG A 323 29.11 -15.55 -24.10
CA ARG A 323 27.79 -15.33 -23.48
C ARG A 323 27.27 -16.55 -22.72
N LYS A 324 28.17 -17.23 -22.01
CA LYS A 324 27.93 -18.53 -21.37
C LYS A 324 28.60 -18.59 -20.00
N TYR A 325 28.02 -19.38 -19.11
CA TYR A 325 28.72 -19.80 -17.89
C TYR A 325 29.67 -20.94 -18.22
N VAL A 326 30.92 -20.81 -17.79
CA VAL A 326 31.98 -21.79 -18.05
C VAL A 326 32.59 -22.18 -16.71
N HIS A 327 32.94 -23.46 -16.57
CA HIS A 327 33.63 -23.97 -15.39
C HIS A 327 35.10 -23.53 -15.39
N ALA A 328 35.57 -23.01 -14.26
CA ALA A 328 36.90 -22.47 -14.04
C ALA A 328 38.01 -23.46 -14.44
N GLY A 329 37.87 -24.74 -14.08
CA GLY A 329 38.85 -25.79 -14.37
C GLY A 329 38.99 -26.17 -15.86
N VAL A 330 38.02 -25.83 -16.72
CA VAL A 330 38.05 -26.17 -18.16
C VAL A 330 38.41 -24.94 -19.02
N SER A 331 38.47 -23.76 -18.39
CA SER A 331 38.71 -22.48 -19.08
C SER A 331 40.19 -22.12 -19.17
N THR A 332 40.55 -21.37 -20.22
CA THR A 332 41.87 -20.73 -20.32
C THR A 332 41.94 -19.51 -19.38
N GLY A 333 43.09 -19.24 -18.76
CA GLY A 333 43.27 -18.10 -17.85
C GLY A 333 42.87 -16.74 -18.43
N GLY A 334 42.98 -16.54 -19.76
CA GLY A 334 42.49 -15.32 -20.41
C GLY A 334 40.97 -15.12 -20.33
N LEU A 335 40.19 -16.19 -20.45
CA LEU A 335 38.72 -16.15 -20.30
C LEU A 335 38.32 -15.89 -18.85
N GLN A 336 39.08 -16.41 -17.89
CA GLN A 336 38.85 -16.15 -16.46
C GLN A 336 39.05 -14.66 -16.14
N VAL A 337 40.12 -14.05 -16.68
CA VAL A 337 40.36 -12.61 -16.51
C VAL A 337 39.23 -11.78 -17.09
N GLU A 338 38.74 -12.13 -18.28
CA GLU A 338 37.59 -11.44 -18.91
C GLU A 338 36.31 -11.58 -18.07
N GLY A 339 36.03 -12.76 -17.52
CA GLY A 339 34.89 -12.99 -16.64
C GLY A 339 34.96 -12.15 -15.37
N ILE A 340 36.12 -12.14 -14.70
CA ILE A 340 36.34 -11.34 -13.50
C ILE A 340 36.22 -9.84 -13.80
N GLN A 341 36.75 -9.38 -14.94
CA GLN A 341 36.59 -7.98 -15.37
C GLN A 341 35.12 -7.60 -15.56
N PHE A 342 34.34 -8.46 -16.20
CA PHE A 342 32.91 -8.23 -16.37
C PHE A 342 32.15 -8.21 -15.05
N GLU A 343 32.44 -9.14 -14.14
CA GLU A 343 31.83 -9.14 -12.81
C GLU A 343 32.19 -7.88 -12.03
N PHE A 344 33.44 -7.44 -12.12
CA PHE A 344 33.91 -6.19 -11.54
C PHE A 344 33.15 -4.97 -12.09
N ASP A 345 32.97 -4.88 -13.42
CA ASP A 345 32.21 -3.79 -14.05
C ASP A 345 30.74 -3.79 -13.60
N VAL A 346 30.10 -4.97 -13.53
CA VAL A 346 28.73 -5.10 -13.02
C VAL A 346 28.62 -4.67 -11.56
N ILE A 347 29.61 -5.00 -10.74
CA ILE A 347 29.68 -4.57 -9.34
C ILE A 347 29.91 -3.06 -9.26
N GLN A 348 30.78 -2.48 -10.08
CA GLN A 348 30.98 -1.03 -10.14
C GLN A 348 29.69 -0.28 -10.50
N ASP A 349 28.95 -0.75 -11.49
CA ASP A 349 27.67 -0.16 -11.88
C ASP A 349 26.64 -0.22 -10.74
N LYS A 350 26.56 -1.36 -10.04
CA LYS A 350 25.70 -1.50 -8.86
C LYS A 350 26.13 -0.55 -7.75
N ILE A 351 27.44 -0.45 -7.47
CA ILE A 351 27.97 0.49 -6.48
C ILE A 351 27.57 1.92 -6.86
N ALA A 352 27.79 2.35 -8.10
CA ALA A 352 27.40 3.69 -8.54
C ALA A 352 25.90 3.96 -8.37
N GLN A 353 25.04 2.98 -8.71
CA GLN A 353 23.60 3.07 -8.49
C GLN A 353 23.24 3.18 -7.00
N TYR A 354 23.82 2.33 -6.15
CA TYR A 354 23.57 2.35 -4.70
C TYR A 354 24.11 3.62 -4.05
N THR A 355 25.30 4.10 -4.44
CA THR A 355 25.87 5.37 -3.97
C THR A 355 24.94 6.53 -4.34
N SER A 356 24.45 6.60 -5.58
CA SER A 356 23.51 7.67 -5.98
C SER A 356 22.20 7.62 -5.19
N ARG A 357 21.72 6.41 -4.86
CA ARG A 357 20.51 6.21 -4.04
C ARG A 357 20.77 6.56 -2.58
N ALA A 358 21.90 6.15 -2.02
CA ALA A 358 22.33 6.47 -0.66
C ALA A 358 22.45 7.98 -0.50
N GLN A 359 23.14 8.69 -1.41
CA GLN A 359 23.25 10.15 -1.39
C GLN A 359 21.87 10.84 -1.42
N LYS A 360 20.91 10.33 -2.19
CA LYS A 360 19.54 10.86 -2.20
C LYS A 360 18.85 10.67 -0.85
N ILE A 361 18.99 9.49 -0.26
CA ILE A 361 18.43 9.16 1.05
C ILE A 361 19.10 10.00 2.14
N GLU A 362 20.43 10.09 2.16
CA GLU A 362 21.21 10.90 3.08
C GLU A 362 20.85 12.38 3.00
N LYS A 363 20.72 12.95 1.79
CA LYS A 363 20.24 14.33 1.63
C LYS A 363 18.86 14.51 2.23
N LYS A 364 17.96 13.55 2.00
CA LYS A 364 16.59 13.60 2.53
C LYS A 364 16.57 13.49 4.05
N VAL A 365 17.29 12.51 4.61
CA VAL A 365 17.46 12.32 6.07
C VAL A 365 18.10 13.56 6.66
N GLY A 366 19.18 14.06 6.09
CA GLY A 366 19.88 15.27 6.54
C GLY A 366 18.96 16.49 6.60
N VAL A 367 18.06 16.69 5.63
CA VAL A 367 17.07 17.79 5.70
C VAL A 367 16.13 17.63 6.91
N TYR A 368 15.63 16.42 7.16
CA TYR A 368 14.74 16.16 8.29
C TYR A 368 15.45 16.18 9.66
N THR A 369 16.69 15.69 9.72
CA THR A 369 17.41 15.50 10.99
C THR A 369 18.31 16.66 11.36
N LYS A 370 18.69 17.55 10.43
CA LYS A 370 19.64 18.65 10.70
C LYS A 370 19.25 19.51 11.91
N GLY A 371 17.97 19.86 12.05
CA GLY A 371 17.49 20.62 13.21
C GLY A 371 17.56 19.83 14.51
N LEU A 372 17.24 18.54 14.48
CA LEU A 372 17.31 17.64 15.63
C LEU A 372 18.76 17.43 16.09
N VAL A 373 19.68 17.21 15.14
CA VAL A 373 21.12 17.08 15.43
C VAL A 373 21.67 18.36 16.03
N ALA A 374 21.34 19.53 15.46
CA ALA A 374 21.79 20.82 16.02
C ALA A 374 21.24 21.10 17.42
N ARG A 375 19.99 20.68 17.70
CA ARG A 375 19.43 20.77 19.06
C ARG A 375 20.15 19.80 19.99
N HIS A 376 20.38 18.57 19.54
CA HIS A 376 21.08 17.55 20.33
C HIS A 376 22.49 17.99 20.72
N THR A 377 23.27 18.54 19.79
CA THR A 377 24.63 19.04 20.08
C THR A 377 24.61 20.20 21.07
N LYS A 378 23.66 21.15 20.94
CA LYS A 378 23.51 22.25 21.90
C LYS A 378 23.17 21.77 23.30
N ILE A 379 22.23 20.83 23.42
CA ILE A 379 21.86 20.25 24.71
C ILE A 379 23.06 19.54 25.35
N LEU A 380 23.88 18.84 24.56
CA LEU A 380 25.10 18.22 25.07
C LEU A 380 26.11 19.26 25.58
N GLU A 381 26.28 20.38 24.87
CA GLU A 381 27.13 21.50 25.31
C GLU A 381 26.60 22.15 26.61
N GLU A 382 25.29 22.37 26.71
CA GLU A 382 24.62 22.88 27.91
C GLU A 382 24.80 21.93 29.11
N ILE A 383 24.62 20.61 28.90
CA ILE A 383 24.84 19.60 29.93
C ILE A 383 26.30 19.61 30.40
N ALA A 384 27.26 19.69 29.48
CA ALA A 384 28.67 19.74 29.82
C ALA A 384 29.02 21.01 30.63
N ALA A 385 28.46 22.16 30.27
CA ALA A 385 28.63 23.40 31.01
C ALA A 385 28.04 23.32 32.43
N LEU A 386 26.83 22.77 32.57
CA LEU A 386 26.18 22.57 33.86
C LEU A 386 26.94 21.60 34.77
N ILE A 387 27.54 20.54 34.20
CA ILE A 387 28.39 19.62 34.97
C ILE A 387 29.62 20.36 35.50
N ALA A 388 30.30 21.16 34.67
CA ALA A 388 31.45 21.94 35.11
C ALA A 388 31.09 22.99 36.17
N GLU A 389 29.93 23.63 36.07
CA GLU A 389 29.42 24.56 37.08
C GLU A 389 29.09 23.84 38.39
N MET A 390 28.45 22.67 38.32
CA MET A 390 28.16 21.84 39.50
C MET A 390 29.45 21.42 40.22
N GLU A 391 30.50 21.05 39.49
CA GLU A 391 31.79 20.70 40.07
C GLU A 391 32.44 21.87 40.80
N LYS A 392 32.41 23.07 40.20
CA LYS A 392 32.88 24.30 40.87
C LYS A 392 32.08 24.59 42.13
N ALA A 393 30.75 24.56 42.06
CA ALA A 393 29.89 24.80 43.22
C ALA A 393 30.14 23.80 44.36
N LYS A 394 30.43 22.52 44.04
CA LYS A 394 30.82 21.52 45.04
C LYS A 394 32.16 21.84 45.70
N LEU A 395 33.16 22.28 44.91
CA LEU A 395 34.45 22.70 45.44
C LEU A 395 34.31 23.93 46.34
N ASP A 396 33.55 24.94 45.89
CA ASP A 396 33.29 26.17 46.65
C ASP A 396 32.58 25.85 47.96
N LEU A 397 31.56 24.98 47.94
CA LEU A 397 30.88 24.53 49.15
C LEU A 397 31.88 23.88 50.12
N SER A 398 32.74 22.97 49.66
CA SER A 398 33.75 22.33 50.51
C SER A 398 34.78 23.32 51.06
N CYS A 399 35.12 24.36 50.28
CA CYS A 399 36.00 25.44 50.71
C CYS A 399 35.33 26.27 51.81
N PHE A 400 34.09 26.72 51.59
CA PHE A 400 33.36 27.55 52.54
C PHE A 400 32.99 26.79 53.82
N THR A 401 32.70 25.49 53.77
CA THR A 401 32.48 24.70 55.00
C THR A 401 33.73 24.66 55.86
N LYS A 402 34.90 24.43 55.24
CA LYS A 402 36.19 24.44 55.96
C LYS A 402 36.53 25.84 56.49
N LEU A 403 36.30 26.87 55.68
CA LEU A 403 36.54 28.26 56.09
C LEU A 403 35.63 28.65 57.26
N GLN A 404 34.37 28.23 57.23
CA GLN A 404 33.42 28.43 58.31
C GLN A 404 33.88 27.73 59.57
N GLU A 405 34.30 26.46 59.51
CA GLU A 405 34.85 25.74 60.66
C GLU A 405 36.04 26.49 61.29
N LEU A 406 36.99 26.96 60.48
CA LEU A 406 38.14 27.71 60.97
C LEU A 406 37.73 29.06 61.60
N GLU A 407 36.86 29.82 60.94
CA GLU A 407 36.41 31.10 61.48
C GLU A 407 35.57 30.92 62.76
N THR A 408 34.75 29.87 62.85
CA THR A 408 34.00 29.59 64.09
C THR A 408 34.92 29.29 65.28
N GLN A 409 36.13 28.75 65.03
CA GLN A 409 37.15 28.56 66.06
C GLN A 409 37.98 29.83 66.33
N ALA A 410 38.27 30.62 65.29
CA ALA A 410 39.10 31.83 65.40
C ALA A 410 38.36 33.01 66.03
N ILE A 411 37.05 33.17 65.79
CA ILE A 411 36.23 34.27 66.35
C ILE A 411 36.33 34.36 67.88
N PRO A 412 36.10 33.29 68.68
CA PRO A 412 36.18 33.41 70.14
C PRO A 412 37.60 33.71 70.64
N GLN A 413 38.64 33.24 69.94
CA GLN A 413 40.03 33.58 70.29
C GLN A 413 40.29 35.08 70.10
N ARG A 414 39.91 35.63 68.94
CA ARG A 414 40.03 37.08 68.65
C ARG A 414 39.23 37.93 69.63
N ILE A 415 38.01 37.49 70.00
CA ILE A 415 37.18 38.18 70.99
C ILE A 415 37.88 38.15 72.36
N GLY A 416 38.38 36.99 72.79
CA GLY A 416 39.08 36.85 74.07
C GLY A 416 40.36 37.69 74.16
N GLU A 417 41.16 37.74 73.09
CA GLU A 417 42.34 38.61 73.01
C GLU A 417 41.96 40.09 73.19
N LEU A 418 40.92 40.55 72.49
CA LEU A 418 40.42 41.93 72.61
C LEU A 418 39.83 42.22 74.01
N GLU A 419 39.12 41.26 74.62
CA GLU A 419 38.60 41.40 75.98
C GLU A 419 39.74 41.57 76.99
N CYS A 420 40.80 40.76 76.89
CA CYS A 420 41.99 40.90 77.74
C CYS A 420 42.67 42.27 77.55
N GLU A 421 42.85 42.73 76.32
CA GLU A 421 43.42 44.07 76.05
C GLU A 421 42.56 45.19 76.65
N VAL A 422 41.23 45.10 76.53
CA VAL A 422 40.30 46.07 77.11
C VAL A 422 40.36 46.05 78.64
N GLU A 423 40.45 44.88 79.27
CA GLU A 423 40.60 44.76 80.71
C GLU A 423 41.91 45.39 81.20
N GLU A 424 43.03 45.17 80.51
CA GLU A 424 44.30 45.81 80.84
C GLU A 424 44.22 47.34 80.75
N LEU A 425 43.59 47.85 79.68
CA LEU A 425 43.38 49.30 79.51
C LEU A 425 42.50 49.87 80.62
N ARG A 426 41.43 49.17 80.99
CA ARG A 426 40.54 49.56 82.09
C ARG A 426 41.26 49.57 83.44
N GLN A 427 42.14 48.60 83.69
CA GLN A 427 42.98 48.59 84.89
C GLN A 427 43.97 49.76 84.89
N LYS A 428 44.60 50.07 83.76
CA LYS A 428 45.50 51.22 83.61
C LYS A 428 44.75 52.54 83.84
N GLU A 429 43.57 52.71 83.24
CA GLU A 429 42.71 53.88 83.43
C GLU A 429 42.34 54.06 84.90
N SER A 430 41.85 53.00 85.56
CA SER A 430 41.49 53.01 86.98
C SER A 430 42.67 53.42 87.87
N ARG A 431 43.88 52.88 87.62
CA ARG A 431 45.10 53.26 88.34
C ARG A 431 45.45 54.73 88.14
N LEU A 432 45.36 55.24 86.91
CA LEU A 432 45.64 56.64 86.60
C LEU A 432 44.62 57.60 87.23
N GLN A 433 43.34 57.24 87.24
CA GLN A 433 42.29 58.00 87.91
C GLN A 433 42.48 58.03 89.43
N ALA A 434 42.83 56.89 90.04
CA ALA A 434 43.16 56.82 91.46
C ALA A 434 44.37 57.71 91.81
N TYR A 435 45.43 57.66 91.00
CA TYR A 435 46.59 58.53 91.15
C TYR A 435 46.20 60.02 91.03
N TYR A 436 45.42 60.39 90.02
CA TYR A 436 44.92 61.75 89.86
C TYR A 436 44.09 62.22 91.07
N SER A 437 43.22 61.36 91.60
CA SER A 437 42.41 61.67 92.79
C SER A 437 43.27 61.94 94.04
N SER A 438 44.40 61.25 94.18
CA SER A 438 45.32 61.44 95.32
C SER A 438 46.12 62.74 95.28
N LEU A 439 46.15 63.46 94.15
CA LEU A 439 46.81 64.77 94.02
C LEU A 439 45.97 65.94 94.54
N PHE A 440 44.68 65.73 94.83
CA PHE A 440 43.75 66.75 95.36
C PHE A 440 43.54 66.65 96.88
N VAL A 441 44.28 65.77 97.57
CA VAL A 441 44.39 65.69 99.03
C VAL A 441 45.75 66.24 99.43
#